data_AF-A0A356NYY1-F1
#
_entry.id   AF-A0A356NYY1-F1
#
_cell.length_a   1.000
_cell.length_b   1.000
_cell.length_c   1.000
_cell.angle_alpha   90.00
_cell.angle_beta   90.00
_cell.angle_gamma   90.00
#
_symmetry.space_group_name_H-M   'P 1'
#
loop_
_entity.id
_entity.type
_entity.pdbx_description
1 polymer ?
#
loop_
_entity_poly.entity_id
_entity_poly.type
_entity_poly.pdbx_seq_one_letter_code
_entity_poly.pdbx_strand_id
1 'polypeptide(L)'
;MINPMIYAFSEKNELDLRIRASSMQLTESGWIIDEAIVWQNDGERTDKGTMMLPSELVALDLGLSSEPPSTIPFVSLPAFINLLESAGLPTIEHRLHFHKLLSLPFLMIGLAMLSARATLTNMTRGRRARLFTRGIVIAVSIFLFSHFMQILGTSLRLPAIVAAWAPAIIVIILGAILLARMDEA
;
A
#
# COMPACT_ATOMS: atom_id res chain seq x y z
N MET A 1 7.39 -21.18 22.94
CA MET A 1 5.97 -21.57 23.10
C MET A 1 5.15 -20.31 22.98
N ILE A 2 4.25 -20.25 22.00
CA ILE A 2 3.35 -19.12 21.78
C ILE A 2 2.07 -19.47 22.52
N ASN A 3 1.56 -18.58 23.39
CA ASN A 3 0.30 -18.77 24.12
C ASN A 3 -0.80 -17.94 23.44
N PRO A 4 -1.42 -18.44 22.36
CA PRO A 4 -2.41 -17.70 21.60
C PRO A 4 -3.66 -17.40 22.45
N MET A 5 -4.21 -16.21 22.22
CA MET A 5 -5.42 -15.71 22.85
C MET A 5 -6.40 -15.27 21.76
N ILE A 6 -7.62 -15.81 21.78
CA ILE A 6 -8.67 -15.50 20.80
C ILE A 6 -9.84 -14.85 21.55
N TYR A 7 -10.41 -13.81 20.97
CA TYR A 7 -11.57 -13.09 21.49
C TYR A 7 -12.67 -13.11 20.44
N ALA A 8 -13.87 -13.55 20.82
CA ALA A 8 -15.06 -13.46 19.97
C ALA A 8 -16.00 -12.39 20.54
N PHE A 9 -16.44 -11.50 19.68
CA PHE A 9 -17.35 -10.40 20.02
C PHE A 9 -18.69 -10.62 19.34
N SER A 10 -19.77 -10.29 20.04
CA SER A 10 -21.14 -10.24 19.50
C SER A 10 -21.31 -9.01 18.60
N GLU A 11 -22.38 -8.96 17.78
CA GLU A 11 -22.72 -7.82 16.93
C GLU A 11 -22.84 -6.48 17.69
N LYS A 12 -23.09 -6.55 19.01
CA LYS A 12 -23.15 -5.38 19.90
C LYS A 12 -21.78 -4.94 20.46
N ASN A 13 -20.69 -5.53 19.96
CA ASN A 13 -19.32 -5.27 20.40
C ASN A 13 -19.06 -5.66 21.87
N GLU A 14 -19.90 -6.55 22.42
CA GLU A 14 -19.71 -7.17 23.73
C GLU A 14 -18.85 -8.43 23.58
N LEU A 15 -17.95 -8.67 24.54
CA LEU A 15 -17.13 -9.86 24.56
C LEU A 15 -18.00 -11.07 24.91
N ASP A 16 -18.16 -12.00 23.97
CA ASP A 16 -18.97 -13.18 24.15
C ASP A 16 -18.13 -14.37 24.65
N LEU A 17 -16.91 -14.48 24.09
CA LEU A 17 -16.05 -15.63 24.32
C LEU A 17 -14.58 -15.24 24.35
N ARG A 18 -13.82 -15.86 25.27
CA ARG A 18 -12.36 -15.79 25.30
C ARG A 18 -11.78 -17.19 25.29
N ILE A 19 -10.84 -17.46 24.39
CA ILE A 19 -10.13 -18.74 24.30
C ILE A 19 -8.65 -18.50 24.54
N ARG A 20 -8.05 -19.29 25.43
CA ARG A 20 -6.59 -19.40 25.59
C ARG A 20 -6.20 -20.81 25.20
N ALA A 21 -5.06 -20.94 24.53
CA ALA A 21 -4.51 -22.25 24.23
C ALA A 21 -3.00 -22.30 24.45
N SER A 22 -2.50 -23.52 24.59
CA SER A 22 -1.06 -23.79 24.73
C SER A 22 -0.36 -23.83 23.37
N SER A 23 -1.09 -24.19 22.32
CA SER A 23 -0.58 -24.30 20.95
C SER A 23 -1.69 -24.04 19.94
N MET A 24 -1.34 -23.47 18.79
CA MET A 24 -2.26 -23.24 17.68
C MET A 24 -1.52 -23.47 16.36
N GLN A 25 -2.05 -24.36 15.55
CA GLN A 25 -1.50 -24.76 14.25
C GLN A 25 -2.52 -24.50 13.16
N LEU A 26 -2.08 -23.88 12.07
CA LEU A 26 -2.93 -23.64 10.92
C LEU A 26 -2.92 -24.85 9.98
N THR A 27 -4.10 -25.29 9.58
CA THR A 27 -4.33 -26.35 8.59
C THR A 27 -5.15 -25.80 7.42
N GLU A 28 -5.20 -26.51 6.28
CA GLU A 28 -5.94 -26.10 5.08
C GLU A 28 -7.44 -25.83 5.30
N SER A 29 -8.02 -26.37 6.38
CA SER A 29 -9.44 -26.27 6.72
C SER A 29 -9.74 -25.41 7.96
N GLY A 30 -8.73 -24.78 8.55
CA GLY A 30 -8.88 -23.92 9.73
C GLY A 30 -7.75 -24.08 10.74
N TRP A 31 -7.96 -23.53 11.93
CA TRP A 31 -6.98 -23.58 13.02
C TRP A 31 -7.25 -24.76 13.95
N ILE A 32 -6.23 -25.60 14.15
CA ILE A 32 -6.22 -26.63 15.20
C ILE A 32 -5.61 -26.00 16.45
N ILE A 33 -6.35 -26.06 17.55
CA ILE A 33 -5.96 -25.47 18.82
C ILE A 33 -5.84 -26.58 19.84
N ASP A 34 -4.68 -26.66 20.49
CA ASP A 34 -4.41 -27.64 21.54
C ASP A 34 -4.53 -27.02 22.94
N GLU A 35 -5.16 -27.76 23.84
CA GLU A 35 -5.43 -27.36 25.23
C GLU A 35 -6.21 -26.03 25.33
N ALA A 36 -7.32 -25.94 24.57
CA ALA A 36 -8.19 -24.79 24.54
C ALA A 36 -9.00 -24.65 25.84
N ILE A 37 -8.70 -23.60 26.60
CA ILE A 37 -9.50 -23.15 27.75
C ILE A 37 -10.40 -22.03 27.27
N VAL A 38 -11.72 -22.25 27.38
CA VAL A 38 -12.75 -21.30 26.97
C VAL A 38 -13.34 -20.64 28.22
N TRP A 39 -13.41 -19.32 28.22
CA TRP A 39 -14.20 -18.53 29.16
C TRP A 39 -15.38 -17.91 28.42
N GLN A 40 -16.58 -18.21 28.89
CA GLN A 40 -17.81 -17.55 28.45
C GLN A 40 -18.06 -16.28 29.28
N ASN A 41 -18.91 -15.39 28.78
CA ASN A 41 -19.24 -14.12 29.44
C ASN A 41 -19.92 -14.29 30.82
N ASP A 42 -20.52 -15.45 31.07
CA ASP A 42 -21.06 -15.86 32.38
C ASP A 42 -19.98 -16.26 33.41
N GLY A 43 -18.71 -16.30 33.00
CA GLY A 43 -17.59 -16.72 33.83
C GLY A 43 -17.36 -18.22 33.88
N GLU A 44 -18.13 -19.03 33.14
CA GLU A 44 -17.91 -20.46 33.06
C GLU A 44 -16.62 -20.76 32.29
N ARG A 45 -15.76 -21.55 32.95
CA ARG A 45 -14.52 -22.07 32.37
C ARG A 45 -14.77 -23.49 31.88
N THR A 46 -14.70 -23.69 30.57
CA THR A 46 -14.77 -25.02 29.97
C THR A 46 -13.41 -25.39 29.37
N ASP A 47 -12.87 -26.53 29.79
CA ASP A 47 -11.72 -27.13 29.13
C ASP A 47 -12.23 -27.97 27.94
N LYS A 48 -11.86 -27.56 26.73
CA LYS A 48 -12.29 -28.24 25.50
C LYS A 48 -11.18 -29.09 24.87
N GLY A 49 -10.00 -29.20 25.50
CA GLY A 49 -8.88 -29.97 24.95
C GLY A 49 -8.50 -29.49 23.54
N THR A 50 -8.47 -30.41 22.58
CA THR A 50 -8.19 -30.06 21.18
C THR A 50 -9.47 -29.67 20.45
N MET A 51 -9.50 -28.46 19.90
CA MET A 51 -10.64 -27.93 19.14
C MET A 51 -10.17 -27.39 17.79
N MET A 52 -11.00 -27.60 16.77
CA MET A 52 -10.79 -27.02 15.45
C MET A 52 -11.69 -25.79 15.30
N LEU A 53 -11.09 -24.64 15.03
CA LEU A 53 -11.79 -23.42 14.64
C LEU A 53 -11.83 -23.36 13.10
N PRO A 54 -13.01 -23.54 12.47
CA PRO A 54 -13.13 -23.31 11.05
C PRO A 54 -12.88 -21.82 10.79
N SER A 55 -11.92 -21.53 9.92
CA SER A 55 -11.67 -20.17 9.45
C SER A 55 -11.53 -20.20 7.94
N GLU A 56 -12.23 -19.29 7.25
CA GLU A 56 -11.98 -19.04 5.82
C GLU A 56 -10.62 -18.33 5.58
N LEU A 57 -9.91 -17.99 6.66
CA LEU A 57 -8.60 -17.36 6.66
C LEU A 57 -7.52 -18.40 6.31
N VAL A 58 -7.37 -18.69 5.01
CA VAL A 58 -6.23 -19.43 4.46
C VAL A 58 -4.96 -18.61 4.70
N ALA A 59 -4.15 -18.99 5.70
CA ALA A 59 -2.69 -18.79 5.89
C ALA A 59 -2.01 -17.43 5.62
N LEU A 60 -2.73 -16.44 5.15
CA LEU A 60 -2.23 -15.12 4.84
C LEU A 60 -2.65 -14.19 5.98
N ASP A 61 -1.74 -13.31 6.38
CA ASP A 61 -2.06 -12.05 7.05
C ASP A 61 -2.08 -11.91 8.58
N LEU A 62 -1.63 -12.89 9.37
CA LEU A 62 -1.17 -12.52 10.74
C LEU A 62 0.28 -12.02 10.75
N GLY A 63 1.12 -12.49 9.82
CA GLY A 63 2.50 -12.01 9.66
C GLY A 63 2.63 -10.79 8.74
N LEU A 64 1.81 -10.71 7.70
CA LEU A 64 1.93 -9.69 6.64
C LEU A 64 1.19 -8.38 6.95
N SER A 65 0.21 -8.38 7.86
CA SER A 65 -0.44 -7.15 8.35
C SER A 65 0.51 -6.22 9.11
N SER A 66 1.66 -6.75 9.55
CA SER A 66 2.72 -6.00 10.23
C SER A 66 3.94 -5.71 9.34
N GLU A 67 3.96 -6.21 8.10
CA GLU A 67 5.06 -5.97 7.18
C GLU A 67 4.69 -4.87 6.17
N PRO A 68 5.58 -3.89 5.91
CA PRO A 68 5.28 -2.80 4.99
C PRO A 68 4.85 -3.31 3.60
N PRO A 69 3.96 -2.60 2.87
CA PRO A 69 3.51 -2.96 1.52
C PRO A 69 4.62 -3.15 0.47
N SER A 70 5.87 -2.83 0.80
CA SER A 70 7.07 -2.99 -0.04
C SER A 70 7.55 -4.44 -0.21
N THR A 71 7.06 -5.39 0.58
CA THR A 71 7.54 -6.79 0.54
C THR A 71 6.74 -7.69 -0.42
N ILE A 72 5.62 -7.20 -0.97
CA ILE A 72 4.75 -7.98 -1.86
C ILE A 72 5.14 -7.74 -3.33
N PRO A 73 5.39 -8.80 -4.13
CA PRO A 73 5.67 -8.69 -5.56
C PRO A 73 4.54 -8.00 -6.32
N PHE A 74 4.88 -7.08 -7.25
CA PHE A 74 3.93 -6.28 -8.04
C PHE A 74 2.82 -7.11 -8.73
N VAL A 75 3.15 -8.32 -9.20
CA VAL A 75 2.23 -9.20 -9.92
C VAL A 75 1.15 -9.79 -9.00
N SER A 76 1.44 -9.94 -7.71
CA SER A 76 0.57 -10.55 -6.72
C SER A 76 -0.35 -9.54 -6.01
N LEU A 77 -0.04 -8.24 -6.11
CA LEU A 77 -0.81 -7.16 -5.47
C LEU A 77 -2.31 -7.16 -5.80
N PRO A 78 -2.76 -7.37 -7.05
CA PRO A 78 -4.18 -7.34 -7.38
C PRO A 78 -4.98 -8.48 -6.72
N ALA A 79 -4.40 -9.68 -6.68
CA ALA A 79 -5.01 -10.84 -6.02
C ALA A 79 -5.08 -10.62 -4.50
N PHE A 80 -4.04 -10.02 -3.92
CA PHE A 80 -4.00 -9.66 -2.50
C PHE A 80 -5.04 -8.61 -2.11
N ILE A 81 -5.21 -7.55 -2.92
CA ILE A 81 -6.22 -6.51 -2.71
C ILE A 81 -7.63 -7.12 -2.72
N ASN A 82 -7.92 -8.02 -3.67
CA ASN A 82 -9.23 -8.70 -3.74
C ASN A 82 -9.46 -9.61 -2.53
N LEU A 83 -8.41 -10.26 -2.01
CA LEU A 83 -8.50 -11.07 -0.80
C LEU A 83 -8.84 -10.22 0.43
N LEU A 84 -8.15 -9.09 0.63
CA LEU A 84 -8.42 -8.19 1.75
C LEU A 84 -9.80 -7.54 1.66
N GLU A 85 -10.26 -7.19 0.46
CA GLU A 85 -11.59 -6.63 0.21
C GLU A 85 -12.70 -7.66 0.54
N SER A 86 -12.45 -8.94 0.24
CA SER A 86 -13.33 -10.06 0.61
C SER A 86 -13.34 -10.34 2.11
N ALA A 87 -12.25 -10.01 2.82
CA ALA A 87 -12.11 -10.14 4.27
C ALA A 87 -12.61 -8.90 5.05
N GLY A 88 -13.09 -7.85 4.37
CA GLY A 88 -13.58 -6.61 5.01
C GLY A 88 -12.49 -5.73 5.64
N LEU A 89 -11.22 -5.95 5.29
CA LEU A 89 -10.08 -5.19 5.82
C LEU A 89 -9.81 -3.92 4.99
N PRO A 90 -9.28 -2.83 5.58
CA PRO A 90 -9.03 -1.57 4.88
C PRO A 90 -7.92 -1.70 3.81
N THR A 91 -8.28 -1.62 2.53
CA THR A 91 -7.40 -1.82 1.36
C THR A 91 -6.87 -0.53 0.71
N ILE A 92 -7.21 0.64 1.25
CA ILE A 92 -6.94 1.96 0.63
C ILE A 92 -5.44 2.18 0.35
N GLU A 93 -4.57 1.87 1.29
CA GLU A 93 -3.12 2.12 1.14
C GLU A 93 -2.50 1.22 0.07
N HIS A 94 -3.01 0.00 -0.07
CA HIS A 94 -2.49 -1.00 -1.01
C HIS A 94 -2.91 -0.68 -2.44
N ARG A 95 -4.16 -0.25 -2.64
CA ARG A 95 -4.64 0.28 -3.93
C ARG A 95 -3.86 1.51 -4.36
N LEU A 96 -3.55 2.42 -3.42
CA LEU A 96 -2.72 3.61 -3.71
C LEU A 96 -1.30 3.22 -4.16
N HIS A 97 -0.68 2.26 -3.47
CA HIS A 97 0.66 1.77 -3.82
C HIS A 97 0.68 1.13 -5.22
N PHE A 98 -0.32 0.29 -5.54
CA PHE A 98 -0.44 -0.34 -6.85
C PHE A 98 -0.52 0.69 -7.99
N HIS A 99 -1.40 1.68 -7.88
CA HIS A 99 -1.52 2.71 -8.91
C HIS A 99 -0.26 3.59 -9.02
N LYS A 100 0.44 3.82 -7.92
CA LYS A 100 1.72 4.55 -7.92
C LYS A 100 2.81 3.78 -8.67
N LEU A 101 2.88 2.46 -8.48
CA LEU A 101 3.80 1.60 -9.24
C LEU A 101 3.50 1.65 -10.74
N LEU A 102 2.22 1.66 -11.11
CA LEU A 102 1.81 1.71 -12.52
C LEU A 102 2.06 3.07 -13.18
N SER A 103 2.05 4.17 -12.41
CA SER A 103 2.30 5.52 -12.92
C SER A 103 3.79 5.88 -13.03
N LEU A 104 4.69 5.14 -12.38
CA LEU A 104 6.15 5.32 -12.47
C LEU A 104 6.71 5.33 -13.91
N PRO A 105 6.41 4.37 -14.80
CA PRO A 105 6.93 4.40 -16.17
C PRO A 105 6.51 5.66 -16.93
N PHE A 106 5.27 6.13 -16.74
CA PHE A 106 4.76 7.37 -17.32
C PHE A 106 5.51 8.60 -16.78
N LEU A 107 5.78 8.63 -15.48
CA LEU A 107 6.57 9.68 -14.86
C LEU A 107 8.00 9.72 -15.42
N MET A 108 8.63 8.56 -15.63
CA MET A 108 9.94 8.45 -16.27
C MET A 108 9.94 9.00 -17.70
N ILE A 109 8.90 8.72 -18.48
CA ILE A 109 8.74 9.28 -19.83
C ILE A 109 8.67 10.80 -19.77
N GLY A 110 7.85 11.37 -18.89
CA GLY A 110 7.74 12.83 -18.75
C GLY A 110 9.06 13.49 -18.31
N LEU A 111 9.81 12.87 -17.39
CA LEU A 111 11.14 13.34 -16.99
C LEU A 111 12.17 13.25 -18.13
N ALA A 112 12.10 12.20 -18.96
CA ALA A 112 12.95 12.07 -20.13
C ALA A 112 12.67 13.20 -21.14
N MET A 113 11.40 13.55 -21.36
CA MET A 113 11.01 14.68 -22.21
C MET A 113 11.54 16.02 -21.67
N LEU A 114 11.43 16.26 -20.36
CA LEU A 114 12.01 17.42 -19.69
C LEU A 114 13.53 17.50 -19.89
N SER A 115 14.21 16.35 -19.79
CA SER A 115 15.66 16.25 -19.93
C SER A 115 16.12 16.46 -21.37
N ALA A 116 15.35 16.00 -22.36
CA ALA A 116 15.65 16.20 -23.77
C ALA A 116 15.80 17.69 -24.12
N ARG A 117 14.90 18.55 -23.60
CA ARG A 117 15.01 20.02 -23.77
C ARG A 117 16.33 20.57 -23.23
N ALA A 118 16.76 20.07 -22.08
CA ALA A 118 17.98 20.52 -21.43
C ALA A 118 19.24 20.11 -22.21
N THR A 119 19.25 18.92 -22.81
CA THR A 119 20.38 18.40 -23.59
C THR A 119 20.58 19.12 -24.93
N LEU A 120 19.49 19.52 -25.58
CA LEU A 120 19.52 20.17 -26.90
C LEU A 120 19.92 21.66 -26.86
N THR A 121 20.17 22.23 -25.68
CA THR A 121 20.54 23.65 -25.54
C THR A 121 22.05 23.83 -25.61
N ASN A 122 22.56 24.69 -26.51
CA ASN A 122 23.99 25.01 -26.58
C ASN A 122 24.54 25.57 -25.26
N MET A 123 25.58 24.91 -24.74
CA MET A 123 25.98 24.99 -23.34
C MET A 123 27.23 25.85 -23.15
N THR A 124 27.08 27.11 -22.71
CA THR A 124 28.19 27.94 -22.22
C THR A 124 28.41 27.74 -20.71
N ARG A 125 29.62 28.01 -20.20
CA ARG A 125 30.02 27.78 -18.79
C ARG A 125 29.01 28.35 -17.76
N GLY A 126 28.50 29.57 -17.98
CA GLY A 126 27.49 30.20 -17.12
C GLY A 126 26.06 29.66 -17.30
N ARG A 127 25.74 29.12 -18.48
CA ARG A 127 24.42 28.52 -18.78
C ARG A 127 24.29 27.14 -18.14
N ARG A 128 25.39 26.39 -17.98
CA ARG A 128 25.43 25.08 -17.28
C ARG A 128 24.98 25.17 -15.83
N ALA A 129 25.56 26.09 -15.05
CA ALA A 129 25.19 26.26 -13.64
C ALA A 129 23.70 26.64 -13.48
N ARG A 130 23.20 27.50 -14.37
CA ARG A 130 21.79 27.92 -14.38
C ARG A 130 20.83 26.79 -14.77
N LEU A 131 21.23 25.91 -15.68
CA LEU A 131 20.45 24.73 -16.05
C LEU A 131 20.40 23.71 -14.91
N PHE A 132 21.52 23.49 -14.22
CA PHE A 132 21.60 22.59 -13.07
C PHE A 132 20.71 23.05 -11.92
N THR A 133 20.79 24.33 -11.54
CA THR A 133 19.94 24.87 -10.46
C THR A 133 18.46 24.81 -10.82
N ARG A 134 18.07 25.10 -12.07
CA ARG A 134 16.69 24.93 -12.54
C ARG A 134 16.24 23.46 -12.49
N GLY A 135 17.09 22.53 -12.91
CA GLY A 135 16.80 21.10 -12.86
C GLY A 135 16.53 20.63 -11.43
N ILE A 136 17.35 21.06 -10.47
CA ILE A 136 17.12 20.76 -9.04
C ILE A 136 15.79 21.32 -8.57
N VAL A 137 15.49 22.60 -8.85
CA VAL A 137 14.24 23.21 -8.41
C VAL A 137 13.04 22.45 -8.97
N ILE A 138 13.07 22.08 -10.25
CA ILE A 138 12.00 21.30 -10.90
C ILE A 138 11.86 19.92 -10.24
N ALA A 139 12.98 19.21 -10.04
CA ALA A 139 12.97 17.89 -9.42
C ALA A 139 12.39 17.93 -8.00
N VAL A 140 12.78 18.92 -7.21
CA VAL A 140 12.26 19.14 -5.85
C VAL A 140 10.77 19.47 -5.89
N SER A 141 10.32 20.32 -6.82
CA SER A 141 8.89 20.64 -6.97
C SER A 141 8.06 19.40 -7.33
N ILE A 142 8.52 18.57 -8.27
CA ILE A 142 7.85 17.32 -8.66
C ILE A 142 7.80 16.35 -7.46
N PHE A 143 8.89 16.23 -6.72
CA PHE A 143 8.96 15.38 -5.54
C PHE A 143 7.97 15.83 -4.46
N LEU A 144 7.98 17.12 -4.10
CA LEU A 144 7.06 17.68 -3.11
C LEU A 144 5.60 17.50 -3.51
N PHE A 145 5.27 17.76 -4.79
CA PHE A 145 3.93 17.56 -5.31
C PHE A 145 3.50 16.09 -5.24
N SER A 146 4.38 15.17 -5.61
CA SER A 146 4.11 13.72 -5.53
C SER A 146 3.88 13.26 -4.10
N HIS A 147 4.67 13.77 -3.16
CA HIS A 147 4.52 13.46 -1.74
C HIS A 147 3.22 14.03 -1.18
N PHE A 148 2.89 15.27 -1.53
CA PHE A 148 1.63 15.91 -1.13
C PHE A 148 0.41 15.14 -1.65
N MET A 149 0.41 14.71 -2.92
CA MET A 149 -0.67 13.90 -3.48
C MET A 149 -0.82 12.57 -2.76
N GLN A 150 0.28 11.93 -2.38
CA GLN A 150 0.25 10.69 -1.61
C GLN A 150 -0.41 10.88 -0.24
N ILE A 151 -0.06 11.95 0.48
CA ILE A 151 -0.67 12.28 1.79
C ILE A 151 -2.18 12.54 1.65
N LEU A 152 -2.59 13.24 0.58
CA LEU A 152 -4.01 13.48 0.30
C LEU A 152 -4.77 12.18 -0.02
N GLY A 153 -4.12 11.23 -0.71
CA GLY A 153 -4.69 9.93 -1.05
C GLY A 153 -4.88 9.00 0.16
N THR A 154 -3.95 9.03 1.13
CA THR A 154 -4.08 8.24 2.37
C THR A 154 -5.10 8.83 3.34
N SER A 155 -5.31 10.15 3.31
CA SER A 155 -6.24 10.85 4.21
C SER A 155 -7.73 10.75 3.81
N LEU A 156 -8.10 9.82 2.92
CA LEU A 156 -9.46 9.62 2.37
C LEU A 156 -10.13 10.84 1.69
N ARG A 157 -9.39 11.93 1.42
CA ARG A 157 -9.94 13.14 0.78
C ARG A 157 -9.94 13.09 -0.75
N LEU A 158 -9.20 12.16 -1.35
CA LEU A 158 -9.13 11.96 -2.80
C LEU A 158 -9.13 10.47 -3.16
N PRO A 159 -9.73 10.08 -4.29
CA PRO A 159 -9.60 8.72 -4.82
C PRO A 159 -8.13 8.35 -5.04
N ALA A 160 -7.73 7.16 -4.59
CA ALA A 160 -6.34 6.68 -4.66
C ALA A 160 -5.75 6.73 -6.10
N ILE A 161 -6.59 6.50 -7.11
CA ILE A 161 -6.19 6.56 -8.51
C ILE A 161 -5.78 7.98 -8.92
N VAL A 162 -6.50 9.02 -8.47
CA VAL A 162 -6.21 10.41 -8.81
C VAL A 162 -4.91 10.84 -8.15
N ALA A 163 -4.73 10.51 -6.87
CA ALA A 163 -3.52 10.80 -6.12
C ALA A 163 -2.26 10.16 -6.74
N ALA A 164 -2.37 8.93 -7.22
CA ALA A 164 -1.25 8.20 -7.82
C ALA A 164 -0.89 8.65 -9.25
N TRP A 165 -1.88 9.07 -10.05
CA TRP A 165 -1.68 9.41 -11.47
C TRP A 165 -1.43 10.89 -11.73
N ALA A 166 -1.92 11.79 -10.87
CA ALA A 166 -1.79 13.23 -11.07
C ALA A 166 -0.33 13.70 -11.29
N PRO A 167 0.67 13.27 -10.50
CA PRO A 167 2.05 13.69 -10.71
C PRO A 167 2.59 13.27 -12.08
N ALA A 168 2.35 12.02 -12.50
CA ALA A 168 2.83 11.50 -13.78
C ALA A 168 2.21 12.25 -14.97
N ILE A 169 0.90 12.48 -14.95
CA ILE A 169 0.17 13.18 -16.02
C ILE A 169 0.68 14.63 -16.15
N ILE A 170 0.83 15.35 -15.03
CA ILE A 170 1.31 16.73 -15.04
C ILE A 170 2.73 16.82 -15.60
N VAL A 171 3.62 15.92 -15.20
CA VAL A 171 5.01 15.91 -15.69
C VAL A 171 5.07 15.59 -17.19
N ILE A 172 4.25 14.66 -17.69
CA ILE A 172 4.14 14.38 -19.13
C ILE A 172 3.64 15.62 -19.89
N ILE A 173 2.55 16.25 -19.43
CA ILE A 173 1.98 17.42 -20.10
C ILE A 173 3.00 18.57 -20.12
N LEU A 174 3.67 18.83 -19.00
CA LEU A 174 4.74 19.84 -18.94
C LEU A 174 5.89 19.51 -19.89
N GLY A 175 6.32 18.25 -19.93
CA GLY A 175 7.31 17.75 -20.88
C GLY A 175 6.90 17.98 -22.32
N ALA A 176 5.66 17.64 -22.67
CA ALA A 176 5.12 17.81 -24.01
C ALA A 176 5.06 19.27 -24.42
N ILE A 177 4.57 20.16 -23.55
CA ILE A 177 4.50 21.60 -23.81
C ILE A 177 5.90 22.18 -24.01
N LEU A 178 6.86 21.81 -23.16
CA LEU A 178 8.24 22.30 -23.26
C LEU A 178 8.93 21.84 -24.54
N LEU A 179 8.62 20.63 -25.00
CA LEU A 179 9.17 20.04 -26.22
C LEU A 179 8.51 20.65 -27.46
N ALA A 180 7.18 20.84 -27.46
CA ALA A 180 6.45 21.51 -28.54
C ALA A 180 6.93 22.97 -28.73
N ARG A 181 7.19 23.70 -27.64
CA ARG A 181 7.77 25.05 -27.70
C ARG A 181 9.21 25.10 -28.23
N MET A 182 9.87 23.96 -28.40
CA MET A 182 11.17 23.93 -29.08
C MET A 182 11.03 24.09 -30.59
N ASP A 183 9.98 23.51 -31.17
CA ASP A 183 9.77 23.55 -32.62
C ASP A 183 9.39 24.95 -33.11
N GLU A 184 8.86 25.80 -32.23
CA GLU A 184 8.44 27.17 -32.53
C GLU A 184 9.54 28.23 -32.37
N ALA A 185 10.72 27.90 -31.80
CA ALA A 185 11.75 28.86 -31.38
C ALA A 185 13.10 28.66 -32.08
#